data_AF-A0A0Q9NM98-F1
#
_entry.id   AF-A0A0Q9NM98-F1
#
_cell.length_a   1.000
_cell.length_b   1.000
_cell.length_c   1.000
_cell.angle_alpha   90.00
_cell.angle_beta   90.00
_cell.angle_gamma   90.00
#
_symmetry.space_group_name_H-M   'P 1'
#
loop_
_entity.id
_entity.type
_entity.pdbx_description
1 polymer ?
#
loop_
_entity_poly.entity_id
_entity_poly.type
_entity_poly.pdbx_seq_one_letter_code
_entity_poly.pdbx_strand_id
1 'polypeptide(L)' 'MDGIFIISFLIILFGSFIIDRKMLRKTETGNKITYGLSIGLILLFLITKYFHVSIPMPSYFFVQVVSPWFIRVLGI' A
#
# COMPACT_ATOMS: atom_id res chain seq x y z
N MET A 1 9.31 -10.42 -12.57
CA MET A 1 8.02 -9.82 -13.00
C MET A 1 7.67 -8.55 -12.22
N ASP A 2 8.13 -8.40 -10.97
CA ASP A 2 7.74 -7.29 -10.10
C ASP A 2 8.33 -5.92 -10.47
N GLY A 3 9.52 -5.87 -11.08
CA GLY A 3 10.21 -4.60 -11.37
C GLY A 3 9.48 -3.69 -12.36
N ILE A 4 8.99 -4.25 -13.47
CA ILE A 4 8.22 -3.49 -14.47
C ILE A 4 6.93 -2.96 -13.85
N PHE A 5 6.25 -3.78 -13.04
CA PHE A 5 5.02 -3.39 -12.37
C PHE A 5 5.25 -2.26 -11.34
N ILE A 6 6.34 -2.31 -10.58
CA ILE A 6 6.74 -1.26 -9.63
C ILE A 6 7.05 0.05 -10.36
N ILE A 7 7.77 -0.02 -11.48
CA ILE A 7 8.12 1.17 -12.28
C ILE A 7 6.85 1.78 -12.90
N SER A 8 5.98 0.98 -13.49
CA SER A 8 4.69 1.44 -14.02
C SER A 8 3.82 2.06 -12.92
N PHE A 9 3.80 1.46 -11.73
CA PHE A 9 3.09 2.00 -10.57
C PHE A 9 3.66 3.36 -10.13
N LEU A 10 4.98 3.50 -10.06
CA LEU A 10 5.65 4.77 -9.74
C LEU A 10 5.31 5.88 -10.74
N ILE A 11 5.27 5.55 -12.04
CA ILE A 11 4.92 6.51 -13.10
C ILE A 11 3.47 6.99 -12.93
N ILE A 12 2.53 6.07 -12.65
CA ILE A 12 1.13 6.41 -12.42
C ILE A 12 0.95 7.23 -11.13
N LEU A 13 1.65 6.85 -10.06
CA LEU A 13 1.64 7.57 -8.78
C LEU A 13 2.16 9.00 -8.95
N PHE A 14 3.27 9.17 -9.68
CA PHE A 14 3.86 10.47 -9.97
C PHE A 14 2.96 11.32 -10.86
N GLY A 15 2.35 10.73 -11.89
CA GLY A 15 1.37 11.40 -12.75
C GLY A 15 0.15 11.89 -11.95
N SER A 16 -0.39 11.04 -11.08
CA SER A 16 -1.51 11.39 -10.20
C SER A 16 -1.15 12.53 -9.26
N PHE A 17 0.04 12.48 -8.65
CA PHE A 17 0.54 13.56 -7.78
C PHE A 17 0.61 14.91 -8.50
N ILE A 18 1.07 14.96 -9.76
CA ILE A 18 1.15 16.20 -10.54
C ILE A 18 -0.25 16.79 -10.79
N ILE A 19 -1.23 15.95 -11.11
CA ILE A 19 -2.62 16.36 -11.36
C ILE A 19 -3.23 16.87 -10.05
N ASP A 20 -3.11 16.08 -8.99
CA ASP A 20 -3.69 16.37 -7.68
C ASP A 20 -3.05 17.60 -7.03
N ARG A 21 -1.78 17.91 -7.31
CA ARG A 21 -1.10 19.12 -6.81
C ARG A 21 -1.86 20.41 -7.12
N LYS A 22 -2.50 20.49 -8.29
CA LYS A 22 -3.30 21.67 -8.68
C LYS A 22 -4.58 21.79 -7.85
N MET A 23 -5.21 20.65 -7.55
CA MET A 23 -6.42 20.57 -6.72
C MET A 23 -6.12 20.79 -5.24
N LEU A 24 -5.04 20.18 -4.73
CA LEU A 24 -4.57 20.31 -3.36
C LEU A 24 -4.25 21.76 -3.01
N ARG A 25 -3.68 22.56 -3.92
CA ARG A 25 -3.43 24.00 -3.67
C ARG A 25 -4.66 24.77 -3.20
N LYS A 26 -5.84 24.43 -3.71
CA LYS A 26 -7.12 25.09 -3.39
C LYS A 26 -7.83 24.52 -2.16
N THR A 27 -7.31 23.44 -1.59
CA THR A 27 -7.97 22.70 -0.51
C THR A 27 -7.43 23.13 0.87
N GLU A 28 -8.25 22.94 1.90
CA GLU A 28 -7.90 23.14 3.30
C GLU A 28 -6.63 22.38 3.71
N THR A 29 -5.92 22.94 4.69
CA THR A 29 -4.64 22.43 5.17
C THR A 29 -4.75 21.00 5.71
N GLY A 30 -5.88 20.62 6.31
CA GLY A 30 -6.13 19.26 6.79
C GLY A 30 -6.06 18.21 5.67
N ASN A 31 -6.78 18.44 4.57
CA ASN A 31 -6.78 17.52 3.42
C ASN A 31 -5.39 17.42 2.75
N LYS A 32 -4.60 18.50 2.75
CA LYS A 32 -3.21 18.45 2.27
C LYS A 32 -2.34 17.52 3.12
N ILE A 33 -2.52 17.57 4.44
CA ILE A 33 -1.78 16.73 5.38
C ILE A 33 -2.20 15.26 5.22
N THR A 34 -3.50 14.98 5.18
CA THR A 34 -4.02 13.61 5.00
C THR A 34 -3.56 13.01 3.67
N TYR A 35 -3.56 13.80 2.59
CA TYR A 35 -3.06 13.36 1.30
C TYR A 35 -1.56 13.06 1.34
N GLY A 36 -0.76 13.93 1.98
CA GLY A 36 0.67 13.71 2.19
C GLY A 36 0.96 12.45 3.01
N LEU A 37 0.20 12.20 4.08
CA LEU A 37 0.29 10.99 4.89
C LEU A 37 -0.06 9.73 4.07
N SER A 38 -1.12 9.77 3.27
CA SER A 38 -1.51 8.66 2.40
C SER A 38 -0.44 8.32 1.38
N ILE A 39 0.13 9.33 0.70
CA ILE A 39 1.25 9.11 -0.23
C ILE A 39 2.49 8.60 0.49
N GLY A 40 2.81 9.15 1.66
CA GLY A 40 3.92 8.71 2.49
C GLY A 40 3.79 7.24 2.88
N LEU A 41 2.59 6.80 3.28
CA LEU A 41 2.28 5.40 3.57
C LEU A 41 2.45 4.50 2.35
N ILE A 42 1.95 4.92 1.18
CA ILE A 42 2.10 4.16 -0.07
C ILE A 42 3.58 4.00 -0.44
N LEU A 43 4.37 5.07 -0.34
CA LEU A 43 5.81 5.04 -0.58
C LEU A 43 6.53 4.16 0.44
N LEU A 44 6.15 4.24 1.73
CA LEU A 44 6.71 3.40 2.78
C LEU A 44 6.48 1.93 2.46
N PHE A 45 5.24 1.52 2.15
CA PHE A 45 4.93 0.14 1.75
C PHE A 45 5.69 -0.30 0.50
N LEU A 46 5.86 0.59 -0.47
CA LEU A 46 6.63 0.30 -1.68
C LEU A 46 8.11 0.04 -1.35
N ILE A 47 8.70 0.87 -0.47
CA ILE A 47 10.08 0.70 0.02
C ILE A 47 10.20 -0.61 0.79
N THR A 48 9.26 -0.91 1.70
CA THR A 48 9.28 -2.15 2.47
C THR A 48 9.22 -3.38 1.55
N LYS A 49 8.42 -3.31 0.48
CA LYS A 49 8.35 -4.34 -0.56
C LYS A 49 9.64 -4.44 -1.38
N TYR A 50 10.28 -3.32 -1.72
CA TYR A 50 11.54 -3.30 -2.48
C TYR A 50 12.73 -3.84 -1.67
N PHE A 51 12.81 -3.53 -0.38
CA PHE A 51 13.84 -4.06 0.52
C PHE A 51 13.62 -5.53 0.92
N HIS A 52 12.67 -6.22 0.30
CA HIS A 52 12.29 -7.60 0.63
C HIS A 52 12.02 -7.81 2.12
N VAL A 53 11.57 -6.76 2.83
CA VAL A 53 11.07 -6.92 4.19
C VAL A 53 9.76 -7.68 4.03
N SER A 54 9.78 -8.93 4.50
CA SER A 54 8.66 -9.86 4.48
C SER A 54 7.58 -9.39 5.45
N ILE A 55 6.88 -8.31 5.09
CA ILE A 55 5.53 -8.09 5.62
C ILE A 55 4.72 -9.28 5.10
N PRO A 56 4.27 -10.18 5.98
CA PRO A 56 3.49 -11.33 5.53
C PRO A 56 2.28 -10.78 4.77
N MET A 57 2.18 -11.19 3.52
CA MET A 57 1.03 -10.83 2.68
C MET A 57 -0.23 -11.18 3.49
N PRO A 58 -1.26 -10.30 3.57
CA PRO A 58 -2.43 -10.59 4.39
C PRO A 58 -3.08 -11.93 4.02
N SER A 59 -3.02 -12.31 2.75
CA SER A 59 -3.40 -13.64 2.25
C SER A 59 -2.55 -14.77 2.83
N TYR A 60 -1.23 -14.60 2.93
CA TYR A 60 -0.34 -15.58 3.57
C TYR A 60 -0.66 -15.71 5.06
N PHE A 61 -0.83 -14.61 5.79
CA PHE A 61 -1.27 -14.62 7.19
C PHE A 61 -2.63 -15.30 7.35
N PHE A 62 -3.58 -14.99 6.47
CA PHE A 62 -4.91 -15.59 6.51
C PHE A 62 -4.88 -17.10 6.22
N VAL A 63 -4.11 -17.54 5.23
CA VAL A 63 -4.00 -18.97 4.87
C VAL A 63 -3.20 -19.77 5.88
N GLN A 64 -2.14 -19.20 6.46
CA GLN A 64 -1.23 -19.92 7.37
C GLN A 64 -1.66 -19.84 8.84
N VAL A 65 -2.34 -18.77 9.25
CA VAL A 65 -2.67 -18.53 10.67
C VAL A 65 -4.17 -18.60 10.92
N VAL A 66 -4.98 -17.88 10.11
CA VAL A 66 -6.43 -17.78 10.35
C VAL A 66 -7.17 -19.04 9.90
N SER A 67 -6.86 -19.55 8.71
CA SER A 67 -7.46 -20.77 8.14
C SER A 67 -7.27 -22.00 9.04
N PRO A 68 -6.05 -22.34 9.50
CA PRO A 68 -5.84 -23.51 10.35
C PRO A 68 -6.46 -23.34 11.73
N TRP A 69 -6.49 -22.12 12.27
CA TRP A 69 -7.18 -21.82 13.52
C TRP A 69 -8.70 -22.03 13.38
N PHE A 70 -9.29 -21.54 12.28
CA PHE A 70 -10.72 -21.69 11.99
C PHE A 70 -11.12 -23.16 11.77
N ILE A 71 -10.28 -23.95 11.10
CA ILE A 71 -10.48 -25.40 10.93
C ILE A 71 -10.47 -26.11 12.29
N ARG A 72 -9.51 -25.79 13.19
CA ARG A 72 -9.49 -26.34 14.55
C ARG A 72 -10.72 -25.97 15.37
N VAL A 73 -11.23 -24.75 15.22
CA VAL A 73 -12.46 -24.31 15.92
C VAL A 73 -13.70 -25.02 15.37
N LEU A 74 -13.75 -25.31 14.07
CA LEU A 74 -14.82 -26.07 13.44
C LEU A 74 -14.74 -27.59 13.71
N GLY A 75 -13.64 -28.08 14.27
CA GLY A 75 -13.49 -29.47 14.72
C GLY A 75 -13.36 -30.50 13.58
N ILE A 76 -12.85 -30.07 12.42
CA ILE A 76 -12.47 -30.95 11.30
C ILE A 76 -11.01 -31.38 11.46
#